data_AF-A0A2U1QGN3-F1
#
_entry.id   AF-A0A2U1QGN3-F1
#
_cell.length_a   1.000
_cell.length_b   1.000
_cell.length_c   1.000
_cell.angle_alpha   90.00
_cell.angle_beta   90.00
_cell.angle_gamma   90.00
#
_symmetry.space_group_name_H-M   'P 1'
#
loop_
_entity.id
_entity.type
_entity.pdbx_description
1 polymer ?
#
loop_
_entity_poly.entity_id
_entity_poly.type
_entity_poly.pdbx_seq_one_letter_code
_entity_poly.pdbx_strand_id
1 'polypeptide(L)'
;MVGTILPRLWSDHCPIVLKHETMDYGPIPFKLFNSWSFLEGYDQVVREAWNDTTQQEGENMFINFKNKLKNVKVKLKAWHKNMSTNNRGTKHEYIRRLEQLDAHMELYNATHQMVEERLDIMKHLADLEKKEGMDLAQKLKLKWGLEGDENSKFFHAMLKKKRRKATINGVLEDGS
;
A
#
# COMPACT_ATOMS: atom_id res chain seq x y z
N MET A 1 -19.58 -10.56 9.72
CA MET A 1 -20.02 -9.25 10.25
C MET A 1 -21.53 -9.31 10.43
N VAL A 2 -22.00 -9.36 11.67
CA VAL A 2 -23.43 -9.38 11.98
C VAL A 2 -23.77 -8.04 12.63
N GLY A 3 -24.70 -7.30 12.03
CA GLY A 3 -25.21 -6.06 12.58
C GLY A 3 -26.48 -6.35 13.37
N THR A 4 -26.52 -5.97 14.64
CA THR A 4 -27.75 -6.00 15.43
C THR A 4 -28.26 -4.57 15.57
N ILE A 5 -29.49 -4.32 15.12
CA ILE A 5 -30.17 -3.04 15.30
C ILE A 5 -30.75 -3.04 16.71
N LEU A 6 -30.36 -2.07 17.53
CA LEU A 6 -30.89 -1.95 18.90
C LEU A 6 -32.32 -1.38 18.87
N PRO A 7 -33.18 -1.82 19.80
CA PRO A 7 -34.55 -1.34 19.88
C PRO A 7 -34.60 0.17 20.16
N ARG A 8 -35.53 0.83 19.46
CA ARG A 8 -35.75 2.27 19.46
C ARG A 8 -36.53 2.63 20.74
N LEU A 9 -35.81 2.87 21.83
CA LEU A 9 -36.45 3.15 23.12
C LEU A 9 -36.89 4.63 23.20
N TRP A 10 -35.95 5.59 23.20
CA TRP A 10 -36.26 7.01 23.44
C TRP A 10 -35.68 8.01 22.42
N SER A 11 -34.96 7.54 21.40
CA SER A 11 -34.42 8.36 20.31
C SER A 11 -34.91 7.81 18.97
N ASP A 12 -35.14 8.70 18.02
CA ASP A 12 -35.41 8.36 16.62
C ASP A 12 -34.17 7.78 15.90
N HIS A 13 -32.99 7.80 16.53
CA HIS A 13 -31.81 7.10 16.01
C HIS A 13 -31.78 5.64 16.47
N CYS A 14 -31.64 4.71 15.52
CA CYS A 14 -31.39 3.28 15.78
C CYS A 14 -29.88 2.99 15.70
N PRO A 15 -29.14 2.95 16.82
CA PRO A 15 -27.74 2.59 16.78
C PRO A 15 -27.56 1.15 16.28
N ILE A 16 -26.68 0.98 15.30
CA ILE A 16 -26.31 -0.32 14.76
C ILE A 16 -25.08 -0.80 15.51
N VAL A 17 -25.21 -1.91 16.24
CA VAL A 17 -24.07 -2.56 16.88
C VAL A 17 -23.46 -3.54 15.90
N LEU A 18 -22.25 -3.21 15.44
CA LEU A 18 -21.44 -4.07 14.59
C LEU A 18 -20.64 -5.03 15.48
N LYS A 19 -21.02 -6.31 15.47
CA LYS A 19 -20.18 -7.36 16.07
C LYS A 19 -19.12 -7.80 15.05
N HIS A 20 -17.87 -7.51 15.37
CA HIS A 20 -16.72 -7.96 14.59
C HIS A 20 -16.23 -9.31 15.14
N GLU A 21 -16.69 -10.39 14.51
CA GLU A 21 -16.02 -11.69 14.69
C GLU A 21 -14.67 -11.63 13.97
N THR A 22 -13.59 -11.95 14.68
CA THR A 22 -12.26 -12.10 14.09
C THR A 22 -12.26 -13.34 13.20
N MET A 23 -12.57 -13.15 11.92
CA MET A 23 -12.42 -14.18 10.91
C MET A 23 -10.96 -14.23 10.46
N ASP A 24 -10.34 -15.41 10.56
CA ASP A 24 -9.03 -15.64 9.97
C ASP A 24 -9.19 -15.81 8.44
N TYR A 25 -8.79 -14.77 7.70
CA TYR A 25 -8.82 -14.76 6.24
C TYR A 25 -7.58 -15.44 5.63
N GLY A 26 -6.74 -16.07 6.44
CA GLY A 26 -5.51 -16.70 6.03
C GLY A 26 -4.34 -15.72 5.88
N PRO A 27 -3.21 -16.18 5.32
CA PRO A 27 -1.99 -15.37 5.25
C PRO A 27 -2.19 -14.12 4.39
N ILE A 28 -1.74 -12.98 4.92
CA ILE A 28 -1.84 -11.69 4.25
C ILE A 28 -1.18 -11.78 2.86
N PRO A 29 -1.91 -11.47 1.77
CA PRO A 29 -1.35 -11.50 0.43
C PRO A 29 -0.22 -10.48 0.31
N PHE A 30 0.83 -10.85 -0.45
CA PHE A 30 1.91 -9.91 -0.74
C PHE A 30 1.36 -8.73 -1.55
N LYS A 31 1.71 -7.52 -1.10
CA LYS A 31 1.42 -6.27 -1.80
C LYS A 31 2.74 -5.55 -2.04
N LEU A 32 2.96 -5.18 -3.29
CA LEU A 32 4.03 -4.27 -3.69
C LEU A 32 3.54 -2.84 -3.45
N PHE A 33 4.35 -2.02 -2.78
CA PHE A 33 4.08 -0.59 -2.66
C PHE A 33 4.82 0.18 -3.73
N ASN A 34 4.16 1.19 -4.29
CA ASN A 34 4.74 2.02 -5.34
C ASN A 34 5.90 2.87 -4.81
N SER A 35 5.98 3.10 -3.49
CA SER A 35 7.13 3.79 -2.92
C SER A 35 8.44 3.02 -3.16
N TRP A 36 8.36 1.68 -3.28
CA TRP A 36 9.53 0.82 -3.41
C TRP A 36 10.26 1.05 -4.73
N SER A 37 9.56 1.43 -5.79
CA SER A 37 10.19 1.74 -7.08
C SER A 37 11.01 3.04 -7.06
N PHE A 38 10.83 3.89 -6.06
CA PHE A 38 11.65 5.10 -5.88
C PHE A 38 12.85 4.87 -4.95
N LEU A 39 13.00 3.67 -4.40
CA LEU A 39 14.14 3.32 -3.57
C LEU A 39 15.30 2.87 -4.46
N GLU A 40 16.49 3.34 -4.11
CA GLU A 40 17.72 2.94 -4.77
C GLU A 40 17.93 1.42 -4.67
N GLY A 41 18.37 0.81 -5.78
CA GLY A 41 18.59 -0.63 -5.85
C GLY A 41 17.35 -1.48 -6.16
N TYR A 42 16.13 -0.90 -6.19
CA TYR A 42 14.91 -1.66 -6.55
C TYR A 42 15.04 -2.34 -7.91
N ASP A 43 15.39 -1.58 -8.95
CA ASP A 43 15.48 -2.10 -10.32
C ASP A 43 16.55 -3.17 -10.47
N GLN A 44 17.67 -3.02 -9.74
CA GLN A 44 18.75 -4.00 -9.73
C GLN A 44 18.26 -5.33 -9.16
N VAL A 45 17.63 -5.31 -7.98
CA VAL A 45 17.10 -6.52 -7.32
C VAL A 45 16.05 -7.21 -8.18
N VAL A 46 15.19 -6.45 -8.87
CA VAL A 46 14.19 -7.02 -9.77
C VAL A 46 14.85 -7.67 -10.98
N ARG A 47 15.83 -7.01 -11.62
CA ARG A 47 16.54 -7.56 -12.79
C ARG A 47 17.33 -8.83 -12.44
N GLU A 48 18.08 -8.80 -11.34
CA GLU A 48 18.82 -9.96 -10.85
C GLU A 48 17.86 -11.12 -10.54
N ALA A 49 16.81 -10.87 -9.77
CA ALA A 49 15.83 -11.91 -9.45
C ALA A 49 15.09 -12.46 -10.69
N TRP A 50 14.89 -11.64 -11.72
CA TRP A 50 14.27 -12.08 -12.97
C TRP A 50 15.18 -13.01 -13.78
N ASN A 51 16.48 -12.69 -13.83
CA ASN A 51 17.48 -13.43 -14.60
C ASN A 51 18.01 -14.67 -13.85
N ASP A 52 17.95 -14.69 -12.52
CA ASP A 52 18.32 -15.83 -11.68
C ASP A 52 17.46 -17.08 -11.92
N THR A 53 16.31 -16.96 -12.58
CA THR A 53 15.40 -18.09 -12.82
C THR A 53 15.75 -18.76 -14.15
N THR A 54 16.42 -19.91 -14.08
CA THR A 54 16.69 -20.77 -15.24
C THR A 54 15.38 -21.27 -15.85
N GLN A 55 15.22 -21.12 -17.16
CA GLN A 55 14.12 -21.76 -17.87
C GLN A 55 14.39 -23.27 -17.91
N GLN A 56 13.49 -24.07 -17.36
CA GLN A 56 13.56 -25.52 -17.58
C GLN A 56 13.03 -25.82 -18.98
N GLU A 57 13.90 -26.36 -19.84
CA GLU A 57 13.53 -26.81 -21.19
C GLU A 57 12.46 -27.91 -21.07
N GLY A 58 11.30 -27.69 -21.71
CA GLY A 58 10.17 -28.61 -21.69
C GLY A 58 9.03 -28.26 -20.70
N GLU A 59 9.21 -27.27 -19.81
CA GLU A 59 8.14 -26.84 -18.90
C GLU A 59 7.19 -25.82 -19.54
N ASN A 60 5.91 -25.87 -19.17
CA ASN A 60 4.89 -24.95 -19.69
C ASN A 60 5.30 -23.49 -19.44
N MET A 61 5.23 -22.64 -20.47
CA MET A 61 5.61 -21.22 -20.41
C MET A 61 4.94 -20.45 -19.25
N PHE A 62 3.69 -20.78 -18.91
CA PHE A 62 2.98 -20.17 -17.78
C PHE A 62 3.56 -20.58 -16.42
N ILE A 63 4.06 -21.81 -16.28
CA ILE A 63 4.72 -22.29 -15.07
C ILE A 63 6.04 -21.56 -14.88
N ASN A 64 6.84 -21.47 -15.95
CA ASN A 64 8.09 -20.71 -15.97
C ASN A 64 7.88 -19.24 -15.59
N PHE A 65 6.86 -18.58 -16.17
CA PHE A 65 6.51 -17.19 -15.84
C PHE A 65 6.08 -17.03 -14.37
N LYS A 66 5.23 -17.93 -13.87
CA LYS A 66 4.84 -17.95 -12.45
C LYS A 66 6.06 -18.13 -11.54
N ASN A 67 6.99 -19.00 -11.88
CA ASN A 67 8.21 -19.24 -11.10
C ASN A 67 9.12 -18.00 -11.07
N LYS A 68 9.26 -17.30 -12.20
CA LYS A 68 9.95 -16.00 -12.25
C LYS A 68 9.33 -14.97 -11.30
N LEU A 69 8.02 -14.77 -11.37
CA LEU A 69 7.31 -13.85 -10.47
C LEU A 69 7.44 -14.26 -9.00
N LYS A 70 7.45 -15.56 -8.70
CA LYS A 70 7.66 -16.08 -7.35
C LYS A 70 9.06 -15.75 -6.84
N ASN A 71 10.10 -15.90 -7.67
CA ASN A 71 11.46 -15.57 -7.30
C ASN A 71 11.63 -14.07 -7.01
N VAL A 72 11.14 -13.22 -7.93
CA VAL A 72 11.12 -11.75 -7.75
C VAL A 72 10.44 -11.38 -6.44
N LYS A 73 9.26 -11.95 -6.16
CA LYS A 73 8.55 -11.72 -4.90
C LYS A 73 9.39 -12.07 -3.67
N VAL A 74 10.10 -13.19 -3.67
CA VAL A 74 10.91 -13.64 -2.52
C VAL A 74 12.10 -12.71 -2.30
N LYS A 75 12.87 -12.43 -3.35
CA LYS A 75 14.05 -11.56 -3.30
C LYS A 75 13.66 -10.13 -2.90
N LEU A 76 12.59 -9.60 -3.50
CA LEU A 76 12.11 -8.26 -3.22
C LEU A 76 11.59 -8.11 -1.78
N LYS A 77 10.91 -9.13 -1.24
CA LYS A 77 10.52 -9.15 0.18
C LYS A 77 11.73 -9.10 1.11
N ALA A 78 12.76 -9.89 0.82
CA ALA A 78 13.96 -9.94 1.65
C ALA A 78 14.72 -8.60 1.60
N TRP A 79 14.91 -8.05 0.41
CA TRP A 79 15.52 -6.74 0.20
C TRP A 79 14.75 -5.64 0.94
N HIS A 80 13.43 -5.57 0.78
CA HIS A 80 12.63 -4.55 1.45
C HIS A 80 12.67 -4.69 2.98
N LYS A 81 12.67 -5.92 3.51
CA LYS A 81 12.81 -6.15 4.95
C LYS A 81 14.15 -5.63 5.47
N ASN A 82 15.23 -5.85 4.74
CA ASN A 82 16.55 -5.33 5.09
C ASN A 82 16.55 -3.80 5.04
N MET A 83 16.10 -3.21 3.93
CA MET A 83 15.97 -1.76 3.76
C MET A 83 15.13 -1.09 4.85
N SER A 84 13.97 -1.65 5.18
CA SER A 84 13.10 -1.14 6.25
C SER A 84 13.79 -1.21 7.62
N THR A 85 14.58 -2.24 7.88
CA THR A 85 15.35 -2.37 9.13
C THR A 85 16.46 -1.32 9.18
N ASN A 86 17.19 -1.13 8.07
CA ASN A 86 18.23 -0.13 7.95
C ASN A 86 17.68 1.29 8.13
N ASN A 87 16.61 1.63 7.39
CA ASN A 87 15.94 2.93 7.49
C ASN A 87 15.46 3.23 8.92
N ARG A 88 14.97 2.23 9.66
CA ARG A 88 14.58 2.41 11.06
C ARG A 88 15.80 2.72 11.95
N GLY A 89 16.94 2.05 11.71
CA GLY A 89 18.20 2.34 12.38
C GLY A 89 18.68 3.76 12.09
N THR A 90 18.75 4.14 10.81
CA THR A 90 19.14 5.48 10.36
C THR A 90 18.22 6.56 10.92
N LYS A 91 16.89 6.34 10.93
CA LYS A 91 15.91 7.26 11.54
C LYS A 91 16.20 7.46 13.02
N HIS A 92 16.49 6.38 13.75
CA HIS A 92 16.81 6.45 15.18
C HIS A 92 18.12 7.21 15.43
N GLU A 93 19.14 6.99 14.61
CA GLU A 93 20.41 7.72 14.68
C GLU A 93 20.23 9.22 14.41
N TYR A 94 19.47 9.57 13.37
CA TYR A 94 19.14 10.97 13.07
C TYR A 94 18.40 11.66 14.20
N ILE A 95 17.40 11.01 14.80
CA ILE A 95 16.67 11.57 15.95
C ILE A 95 17.63 11.78 17.12
N ARG A 96 18.45 10.79 17.46
CA ARG A 96 19.44 10.89 18.54
C ARG A 96 20.45 12.02 18.28
N ARG A 97 20.91 12.18 17.04
CA ARG A 97 21.84 13.25 16.66
C ARG A 97 21.18 14.62 16.78
N LEU A 98 19.91 14.73 16.39
CA LEU A 98 19.13 15.96 16.51
C LEU A 98 18.94 16.36 17.99
N GLU A 99 18.61 15.41 18.86
CA GLU A 99 18.54 15.63 20.31
C GLU A 99 19.87 16.12 20.90
N GLN A 100 21.00 15.57 20.44
CA GLN A 100 22.33 16.01 20.87
C GLN A 100 22.66 17.43 20.39
N LEU A 101 22.32 17.75 19.14
CA LEU A 101 22.52 19.09 18.59
C LEU A 101 21.65 20.11 19.33
N ASP A 102 20.39 19.80 19.56
CA ASP A 102 19.44 20.67 20.29
C ASP A 102 19.93 20.91 21.73
N ALA A 103 20.31 19.86 22.46
CA ALA A 103 20.88 20.01 23.81
C ALA A 103 22.18 20.84 23.83
N HIS A 104 23.04 20.69 22.83
CA HIS A 104 24.27 21.48 22.74
C HIS A 104 23.98 22.96 22.43
N MET A 105 23.01 23.25 21.55
CA MET A 105 22.60 24.63 21.24
C MET A 105 21.84 25.31 22.38
N GLU A 106 21.25 24.54 23.30
CA GLU A 106 20.64 25.09 24.52
C GLU A 106 21.68 25.45 25.58
N LEU A 107 22.74 24.64 25.70
CA LEU A 107 23.80 24.84 26.70
C LEU A 107 24.89 25.82 26.23
N TYR A 108 25.11 25.93 24.92
CA TYR A 108 26.15 26.74 24.30
C TYR A 108 25.57 27.52 23.11
N ASN A 109 26.27 28.55 22.64
CA ASN A 109 25.83 29.27 21.45
C ASN A 109 25.83 28.37 20.21
N ALA A 110 24.71 28.35 19.49
CA ALA A 110 24.60 27.65 18.23
C ALA A 110 25.61 28.20 17.21
N THR A 111 26.38 27.30 16.60
CA THR A 111 27.25 27.65 15.47
C THR A 111 26.49 27.50 14.14
N HIS A 112 26.91 28.22 13.11
CA HIS A 112 26.33 28.10 11.77
C HIS A 112 26.33 26.65 11.27
N GLN A 113 27.44 25.93 11.48
CA GLN A 113 27.60 24.54 11.07
C GLN A 113 26.59 23.60 11.75
N MET A 114 26.29 23.82 13.03
CA MET A 114 25.29 23.01 13.74
C MET A 114 23.87 23.23 13.21
N VAL A 115 23.54 24.49 12.86
CA VAL A 115 22.24 24.81 12.26
C VAL A 115 22.10 24.15 10.90
N GLU A 116 23.16 24.18 10.08
CA GLU A 116 23.19 23.52 8.77
C GLU A 116 23.05 21.99 8.90
N GLU A 117 23.81 21.37 9.80
CA GLU A 117 23.71 19.92 10.07
C GLU A 117 22.29 19.53 10.51
N ARG A 118 21.68 20.32 11.41
CA ARG A 118 20.30 20.09 11.86
C ARG A 118 19.30 20.15 10.71
N LEU A 119 19.43 21.14 9.82
CA LEU A 119 18.54 21.28 8.67
C LEU A 119 18.65 20.09 7.71
N ASP A 120 19.87 19.60 7.48
CA ASP A 120 20.10 18.44 6.62
C ASP A 120 19.51 17.15 7.22
N ILE A 121 19.71 16.92 8.52
CA ILE A 121 19.09 15.81 9.25
C ILE A 121 17.55 15.88 9.18
N MET A 122 16.97 17.06 9.39
CA MET A 122 15.52 17.25 9.29
C MET A 122 14.98 16.94 7.89
N LYS A 123 15.72 17.34 6.85
CA LYS A 123 15.37 17.04 5.45
C LYS A 123 15.38 15.54 5.19
N HIS A 124 16.42 14.84 5.64
CA HIS A 124 16.50 13.38 5.53
C HIS A 124 15.37 12.66 6.27
N LEU A 125 15.01 13.12 7.47
CA LEU A 125 13.86 12.57 8.22
C LEU A 125 12.54 12.80 7.48
N ALA A 126 12.31 14.01 6.95
CA ALA A 126 11.10 14.32 6.18
C ALA A 126 10.97 13.43 4.92
N ASP A 127 12.08 13.16 4.22
CA ASP A 127 12.08 12.27 3.06
C ASP A 127 11.76 10.81 3.43
N LEU A 128 12.22 10.33 4.59
CA LEU A 128 11.87 9.01 5.11
C LEU A 128 10.37 8.93 5.45
N GLU A 129 9.84 9.94 6.15
CA GLU A 129 8.42 10.01 6.53
C GLU A 129 7.50 10.11 5.32
N LYS A 130 7.90 10.87 4.30
CA LYS A 130 7.17 10.94 3.03
C LYS A 130 7.02 9.56 2.38
N LYS A 131 8.08 8.74 2.40
CA LYS A 131 8.05 7.37 1.85
C LYS A 131 7.14 6.46 2.68
N GLU A 132 7.22 6.52 4.01
CA GLU A 132 6.33 5.79 4.92
C GLU A 132 4.85 6.20 4.72
N GLY A 133 4.60 7.49 4.50
CA GLY A 133 3.29 8.05 4.21
C GLY A 133 2.70 7.52 2.90
N MET A 134 3.50 7.40 1.84
CA MET A 134 3.06 6.80 0.57
C MET A 134 2.61 5.34 0.75
N ASP A 135 3.37 4.56 1.53
CA ASP A 135 2.99 3.18 1.85
C ASP A 135 1.68 3.10 2.61
N LEU A 136 1.53 3.95 3.63
CA LEU A 136 0.30 4.00 4.43
C LEU A 136 -0.91 4.41 3.59
N ALA A 137 -0.76 5.42 2.74
CA ALA A 137 -1.82 5.88 1.85
C ALA A 137 -2.28 4.77 0.88
N GLN A 138 -1.33 3.98 0.36
CA GLN A 138 -1.65 2.83 -0.49
C GLN A 138 -2.30 1.68 0.32
N LYS A 139 -1.85 1.42 1.56
CA LYS A 139 -2.48 0.42 2.46
C LYS A 139 -3.93 0.77 2.75
N LEU A 140 -4.20 2.03 3.06
CA LEU A 140 -5.52 2.59 3.35
C LEU A 140 -6.37 2.77 2.08
N LYS A 141 -5.79 2.55 0.89
CA LYS A 141 -6.41 2.84 -0.40
C LYS A 141 -6.95 4.27 -0.50
N LEU A 142 -6.31 5.25 0.15
CA LEU A 142 -6.77 6.65 0.17
C LEU A 142 -6.97 7.22 -1.25
N LYS A 143 -6.07 6.87 -2.18
CA LYS A 143 -6.19 7.24 -3.59
C LYS A 143 -7.45 6.68 -4.25
N TRP A 144 -7.84 5.45 -3.93
CA TRP A 144 -9.13 4.90 -4.39
C TRP A 144 -10.33 5.50 -3.65
N GLY A 145 -10.17 5.93 -2.40
CA GLY A 145 -11.22 6.65 -1.69
C GLY A 145 -11.51 8.01 -2.34
N LEU A 146 -10.46 8.73 -2.75
CA LEU A 146 -10.54 10.04 -3.40
C LEU A 146 -10.93 9.91 -4.88
N GLU A 147 -10.24 9.09 -5.67
CA GLU A 147 -10.49 8.94 -7.11
C GLU A 147 -11.67 8.01 -7.42
N GLY A 148 -11.99 7.08 -6.53
CA GLY A 148 -13.12 6.16 -6.70
C GLY A 148 -14.47 6.83 -6.50
N ASP A 149 -14.54 7.88 -5.67
CA ASP A 149 -15.73 8.72 -5.54
C ASP A 149 -16.00 9.48 -6.85
N GLU A 150 -14.93 10.01 -7.47
CA GLU A 150 -14.99 10.68 -8.78
C GLU A 150 -15.36 9.73 -9.94
N ASN A 151 -14.97 8.45 -9.87
CA ASN A 151 -15.17 7.49 -10.97
C ASN A 151 -16.40 6.57 -10.83
N SER A 152 -17.25 6.80 -9.82
CA SER A 152 -18.51 6.08 -9.59
C SER A 152 -19.40 6.05 -10.84
N LYS A 153 -19.43 7.14 -11.62
CA LYS A 153 -20.19 7.25 -12.88
C LYS A 153 -19.79 6.20 -13.93
N PHE A 154 -18.49 5.91 -14.09
CA PHE A 154 -18.00 4.93 -15.08
C PHE A 154 -18.46 3.52 -14.76
N PHE A 155 -18.28 3.09 -13.50
CA PHE A 155 -18.69 1.75 -13.06
C PHE A 155 -20.22 1.60 -13.05
N HIS A 156 -20.96 2.63 -12.66
CA HIS A 156 -22.42 2.65 -12.79
C HIS A 156 -22.87 2.57 -14.24
N ALA A 157 -22.21 3.24 -15.18
CA ALA A 157 -22.51 3.13 -16.62
C ALA A 157 -22.25 1.72 -17.16
N MET A 158 -21.15 1.09 -16.75
CA MET A 158 -20.81 -0.28 -17.16
C MET A 158 -21.82 -1.31 -16.60
N LEU A 159 -22.24 -1.16 -15.34
CA LEU A 159 -23.29 -1.98 -14.73
C LEU A 159 -24.65 -1.78 -15.40
N LYS A 160 -25.04 -0.54 -15.72
CA LYS A 160 -26.27 -0.24 -16.49
C LYS A 160 -26.25 -0.91 -17.86
N LYS A 161 -25.12 -0.87 -18.57
CA LYS A 161 -24.94 -1.54 -19.88
C LYS A 161 -25.08 -3.07 -19.76
N LYS A 162 -24.49 -3.67 -18.72
CA LYS A 162 -24.58 -5.11 -18.48
C LYS A 162 -26.01 -5.55 -18.12
N ARG A 163 -26.71 -4.78 -17.28
CA ARG A 163 -28.13 -5.03 -16.95
C ARG A 163 -29.02 -4.91 -18.19
N ARG A 164 -28.87 -3.86 -19.01
CA ARG A 164 -29.64 -3.68 -20.25
C ARG A 164 -29.47 -4.84 -21.24
N LYS A 165 -28.27 -5.42 -21.32
CA LYS A 165 -28.01 -6.61 -22.16
C LYS A 165 -28.61 -7.90 -21.60
N ALA A 166 -28.79 -7.99 -20.29
CA ALA A 166 -29.37 -9.15 -19.62
C ALA A 166 -30.91 -9.09 -19.54
N THR A 167 -31.51 -7.93 -19.83
CA THR A 167 -32.96 -7.79 -19.90
C THR A 167 -33.46 -8.19 -21.29
N ILE A 168 -34.18 -9.31 -21.37
CA ILE A 168 -34.89 -9.74 -22.58
C ILE A 168 -36.21 -8.95 -22.62
N ASN A 169 -36.39 -8.11 -23.64
CA ASN A 169 -37.55 -7.21 -23.76
C ASN A 169 -38.78 -7.84 -24.47
N GLY A 170 -38.95 -9.16 -24.36
CA GLY A 170 -40.06 -9.90 -24.96
C GLY A 170 -39.68 -10.61 -26.26
N VAL A 171 -40.44 -11.66 -26.58
CA VAL A 171 -40.34 -12.46 -27.81
C VAL A 171 -41.51 -12.05 -28.70
N LEU A 172 -41.22 -11.67 -29.94
CA LEU A 172 -42.24 -11.46 -30.98
C LEU A 172 -42.51 -12.82 -31.64
N GLU A 173 -43.71 -13.35 -31.47
CA GLU A 173 -44.21 -14.45 -32.31
C GLU A 173 -44.88 -13.83 -33.55
N ASP A 174 -44.27 -14.01 -34.71
CA ASP A 174 -44.94 -13.76 -36.00
C ASP A 174 -45.94 -14.90 -36.24
N GLY A 175 -47.19 -14.68 -35.84
CA GLY A 175 -48.30 -15.57 -36.16
C GLY A 175 -48.78 -15.35 -37.60
N SER A 176 -48.35 -16.21 -38.53
CA SER A 176 -49.12 -16.71 -39.69
C SER A 176 -48.38 -17.88 -40.35
#